data_AF-A0A962YIM4-F1
#
_entry.id   AF-A0A962YIM4-F1
#
_cell.length_a   1.000
_cell.length_b   1.000
_cell.length_c   1.000
_cell.angle_alpha   90.00
_cell.angle_beta   90.00
_cell.angle_gamma   90.00
#
_symmetry.space_group_name_H-M   'P 1'
#
loop_
_entity.id
_entity.type
_entity.pdbx_description
1 polymer ?
#
loop_
_entity_poly.entity_id
_entity_poly.type
_entity_poly.pdbx_seq_one_letter_code
_entity_poly.pdbx_strand_id
1 'polypeptide(L)'
;IEFFVVQGQLLANEMAPRVHNSGHWTIEGAETSQFENHLRAICGLPLGSTQARGYSAMLNCIGTMAARDNSLAVTGAHYHDYGKQARPGRKVGHVTVRSDTPANRQQQLETLQTATDL
;
A
#
# COMPACT_ATOMS: atom_id res chain seq x y z
N ILE A 1 -13.80 3.66 2.76
CA ILE A 1 -14.59 4.85 2.39
C ILE A 1 -13.60 5.92 2.01
N GLU A 2 -13.82 6.58 0.88
CA GLU A 2 -12.98 7.69 0.44
C GLU A 2 -13.69 9.00 0.70
N PHE A 3 -12.90 10.03 1.03
CA PHE A 3 -13.38 11.36 1.33
C PHE A 3 -12.57 12.39 0.55
N PHE A 4 -13.23 13.46 0.12
CA PHE A 4 -12.54 14.72 -0.17
C PHE A 4 -12.35 15.52 1.12
N VAL A 5 -11.25 16.24 1.23
CA VAL A 5 -10.98 17.18 2.33
C VAL A 5 -11.08 18.59 1.78
N VAL A 6 -12.08 19.35 2.23
CA VAL A 6 -12.32 20.74 1.78
C VAL A 6 -12.43 21.64 3.00
N GLN A 7 -11.50 22.58 3.17
CA GLN A 7 -11.49 23.53 4.28
C GLN A 7 -11.61 22.86 5.67
N GLY A 8 -10.97 21.70 5.85
CA GLY A 8 -11.03 20.93 7.11
C GLY A 8 -12.27 20.07 7.28
N GLN A 9 -13.21 20.06 6.33
CA GLN A 9 -14.38 19.18 6.34
C GLN A 9 -14.17 17.94 5.47
N LEU A 10 -14.73 16.82 5.90
CA LEU A 10 -14.77 15.56 5.15
C LEU A 10 -16.06 15.45 4.35
N LEU A 11 -15.94 15.35 3.03
CA LEU A 11 -17.06 15.10 2.13
C LEU A 11 -16.95 13.67 1.61
N ALA A 12 -17.96 12.84 1.83
CA ALA A 12 -17.96 11.46 1.34
C ALA A 12 -17.88 11.45 -0.19
N ASN A 13 -16.91 10.73 -0.73
CA ASN A 13 -16.75 10.53 -2.17
C ASN A 13 -17.37 9.19 -2.59
N GLU A 14 -16.77 8.09 -2.14
CA GLU A 14 -17.21 6.74 -2.51
C GLU A 14 -17.02 5.72 -1.38
N MET A 15 -17.75 4.62 -1.48
CA MET A 15 -17.61 3.47 -0.60
C MET A 15 -17.39 2.19 -1.43
N ALA A 16 -16.39 1.41 -1.03
CA ALA A 16 -16.16 0.07 -1.54
C ALA A 16 -16.47 -0.96 -0.43
N PRO A 17 -17.45 -1.86 -0.61
CA PRO A 17 -17.80 -2.89 0.37
C PRO A 17 -16.83 -4.09 0.30
N ARG A 18 -15.53 -3.81 0.33
CA ARG A 18 -14.43 -4.78 0.19
C ARG A 18 -13.13 -4.20 0.73
N VAL A 19 -12.09 -5.03 0.80
CA VAL A 19 -10.71 -4.54 0.88
C VAL A 19 -10.42 -3.55 -0.26
N HIS A 20 -9.63 -2.53 0.03
CA HIS A 20 -9.45 -1.37 -0.84
C HIS A 20 -7.99 -1.09 -1.18
N ASN A 21 -7.74 -0.52 -2.36
CA ASN A 21 -6.41 -0.21 -2.85
C ASN A 21 -5.59 0.62 -1.85
N SER A 22 -6.21 1.66 -1.31
CA SER A 22 -5.61 2.57 -0.32
C SER A 22 -5.24 1.91 1.01
N GLY A 23 -5.68 0.67 1.26
CA GLY A 23 -5.33 -0.11 2.46
C GLY A 23 -4.20 -1.13 2.25
N HIS A 24 -3.64 -1.26 1.05
CA HIS A 24 -2.62 -2.29 0.77
C HIS A 24 -1.34 -2.14 1.60
N TRP A 25 -0.99 -0.91 2.00
CA TRP A 25 0.13 -0.66 2.92
C TRP A 25 0.01 -1.43 4.25
N THR A 26 -1.20 -1.81 4.66
CA THR A 26 -1.45 -2.55 5.90
C THR A 26 -0.87 -3.98 5.89
N ILE A 27 -0.46 -4.51 4.73
CA ILE A 27 0.21 -5.82 4.67
C ILE A 27 1.49 -5.80 5.52
N GLU A 28 2.29 -4.74 5.43
CA GLU A 28 3.50 -4.58 6.24
C GLU A 28 3.37 -3.53 7.35
N GLY A 29 2.57 -2.49 7.10
CA GLY A 29 2.49 -1.32 7.95
C GLY A 29 1.49 -1.42 9.09
N ALA A 30 0.81 -2.54 9.29
CA ALA A 30 -0.10 -2.75 10.42
C ALA A 30 0.17 -4.09 11.10
N GLU A 31 -0.21 -4.22 12.37
CA GLU A 31 -0.17 -5.49 13.11
C GLU A 31 -1.08 -6.55 12.48
N THR A 32 -2.17 -6.13 11.84
CA THR A 32 -3.06 -7.02 11.07
C THR A 32 -3.54 -6.31 9.82
N SER A 33 -3.29 -6.92 8.65
CA SER A 33 -3.64 -6.32 7.37
C SER A 33 -5.15 -6.24 7.17
N GLN A 34 -5.61 -5.35 6.29
CA GLN A 34 -7.02 -5.30 5.89
C GLN A 34 -7.52 -6.65 5.34
N PHE A 35 -6.63 -7.45 4.72
CA PHE A 35 -6.99 -8.73 4.13
C PHE A 35 -7.22 -9.78 5.21
N GLU A 36 -6.32 -9.88 6.17
CA GLU A 36 -6.47 -10.79 7.30
C GLU A 36 -7.70 -10.39 8.14
N ASN A 37 -7.87 -9.10 8.45
CA ASN A 37 -9.03 -8.66 9.21
C ASN A 37 -10.35 -8.83 8.45
N HIS A 38 -10.34 -8.71 7.12
CA HIS A 38 -11.52 -9.05 6.31
C HIS A 38 -11.87 -10.54 6.44
N LEU A 39 -10.88 -11.43 6.36
CA LEU A 39 -11.09 -12.88 6.56
C LEU A 39 -11.57 -13.21 7.98
N ARG A 40 -10.94 -12.62 9.00
CA ARG A 40 -11.34 -12.82 10.41
C ARG A 40 -12.79 -12.41 10.63
N ALA A 41 -13.20 -11.27 10.07
CA ALA A 41 -14.58 -10.78 10.16
C ALA A 41 -15.58 -11.75 9.53
N ILE A 42 -15.35 -12.21 8.28
CA ILE A 42 -16.30 -13.10 7.60
C ILE A 42 -16.33 -14.52 8.19
N CYS A 43 -15.24 -14.94 8.85
CA CYS A 43 -15.14 -16.23 9.53
C CYS A 43 -15.63 -16.19 11.00
N GLY A 44 -16.07 -15.03 11.52
CA GLY A 44 -16.50 -14.90 12.92
C GLY A 44 -15.37 -15.05 13.95
N LEU A 45 -14.12 -14.80 13.55
CA LEU A 45 -12.96 -14.83 14.43
C LEU A 45 -12.78 -13.48 15.14
N PRO A 46 -12.12 -13.44 16.32
CA PRO A 46 -11.73 -12.17 16.95
C PRO A 46 -10.89 -11.34 15.97
N LEU A 47 -11.10 -10.03 15.87
CA LEU A 47 -10.31 -9.16 14.99
C LEU A 47 -8.87 -8.99 15.51
N GLY A 48 -7.94 -8.78 14.60
CA GLY A 48 -6.55 -8.48 14.91
C GLY A 48 -6.32 -6.98 15.11
N SER A 49 -5.23 -6.63 15.78
CA SER A 49 -4.87 -5.23 16.06
C SER A 49 -4.65 -4.45 14.77
N THR A 50 -5.21 -3.25 14.69
CA THR A 50 -4.97 -2.32 13.57
C THR A 50 -3.88 -1.30 13.88
N GLN A 51 -3.08 -1.52 14.93
CA GLN A 51 -1.98 -0.63 15.28
C GLN A 51 -1.00 -0.53 14.10
N ALA A 52 -0.65 0.70 13.73
CA ALA A 52 0.34 0.95 12.69
C ALA A 52 1.75 0.57 13.17
N ARG A 53 2.53 -0.01 12.26
CA ARG A 53 3.92 -0.44 12.45
C ARG A 53 4.84 0.54 11.74
N GLY A 54 5.22 1.60 12.44
CA GLY A 54 6.00 2.70 11.86
C GLY A 54 5.20 3.49 10.82
N TYR A 55 5.90 3.99 9.81
CA TYR A 55 5.37 4.83 8.75
C TYR A 55 5.48 4.12 7.41
N SER A 56 4.40 4.11 6.63
CA SER A 56 4.36 3.44 5.33
C SER A 56 4.05 4.40 4.19
N ALA A 57 4.58 4.14 3.00
CA ALA A 57 4.05 4.68 1.74
C ALA A 57 3.89 3.54 0.75
N MET A 58 2.92 3.66 -0.14
CA MET A 58 2.59 2.63 -1.11
C MET A 58 2.48 3.24 -2.49
N LEU A 59 3.22 2.69 -3.45
CA LEU A 59 3.17 3.04 -4.85
C LEU A 59 2.47 1.95 -5.65
N ASN A 60 1.53 2.35 -6.50
CA ASN A 60 0.93 1.42 -7.45
C ASN A 60 1.83 1.29 -8.69
N CYS A 61 2.01 0.06 -9.17
CA CYS A 61 2.64 -0.17 -10.46
C CYS A 61 1.55 -0.30 -11.53
N ILE A 62 1.45 0.71 -12.40
CA ILE A 62 0.43 0.83 -13.45
C ILE A 62 1.07 0.66 -14.82
N GLY A 63 0.47 -0.13 -15.70
CA GLY A 63 1.01 -0.38 -17.04
C GLY A 63 2.07 -1.49 -17.04
N THR A 64 3.08 -1.31 -16.20
CA THR A 64 4.21 -2.23 -16.00
C THR A 64 4.56 -2.34 -14.52
N MET A 65 5.26 -3.41 -14.15
CA MET A 65 5.78 -3.59 -12.81
C MET A 65 7.11 -2.86 -12.65
N ALA A 66 7.39 -2.35 -11.46
CA ALA A 66 8.70 -1.81 -11.13
C ALA A 66 9.79 -2.87 -11.35
N ALA A 67 11.01 -2.45 -11.71
CA ALA A 67 12.13 -3.37 -11.78
C ALA A 67 12.36 -4.02 -10.40
N ARG A 68 12.26 -5.36 -10.34
CA ARG A 68 12.28 -6.11 -9.09
C ARG A 68 13.55 -5.85 -8.29
N ASP A 69 14.71 -6.00 -8.91
CA ASP A 69 16.00 -5.88 -8.20
C ASP A 69 16.23 -4.45 -7.69
N ASN A 70 15.86 -3.44 -8.47
CA ASN A 70 15.93 -2.03 -8.06
C ASN A 70 14.99 -1.75 -6.88
N SER A 71 13.78 -2.33 -6.90
CA SER A 71 12.83 -2.18 -5.80
C SER A 71 13.35 -2.83 -4.52
N LEU A 72 13.89 -4.05 -4.63
CA LEU A 72 14.40 -4.83 -3.49
C LEU A 72 15.72 -4.28 -2.93
N ALA A 73 16.46 -3.50 -3.72
CA ALA A 73 17.65 -2.79 -3.24
C ALA A 73 17.32 -1.64 -2.27
N VAL A 74 16.08 -1.14 -2.26
CA VAL A 74 15.63 -0.10 -1.32
C VAL A 74 15.28 -0.75 0.02
N THR A 75 16.08 -0.47 1.05
CA THR A 75 15.82 -0.95 2.42
C THR A 75 14.41 -0.59 2.87
N GLY A 76 13.66 -1.57 3.38
CA GLY A 76 12.29 -1.38 3.84
C GLY A 76 11.23 -1.38 2.73
N ALA A 77 11.61 -1.60 1.47
CA ALA A 77 10.68 -1.82 0.38
C ALA A 77 10.17 -3.27 0.35
N HIS A 78 8.89 -3.41 0.04
CA HIS A 78 8.16 -4.67 -0.02
C HIS A 78 7.46 -4.74 -1.38
N TYR A 79 7.97 -5.64 -2.24
CA TYR A 79 7.56 -5.77 -3.63
C TYR A 79 6.42 -6.78 -3.78
N HIS A 80 5.30 -6.34 -4.36
CA HIS A 80 4.09 -7.15 -4.53
C HIS A 80 3.64 -7.17 -5.99
N ASP A 81 4.08 -8.19 -6.72
CA ASP A 81 3.66 -8.50 -8.08
C ASP A 81 2.40 -9.36 -8.08
N TYR A 82 1.39 -8.97 -8.87
CA TYR A 82 0.13 -9.70 -8.96
C TYR A 82 0.15 -10.82 -10.01
N GLY A 83 1.26 -11.03 -10.71
CA GLY A 83 1.37 -12.03 -11.79
C GLY A 83 0.48 -11.69 -12.99
N LYS A 84 0.10 -10.42 -13.16
CA LYS A 84 -0.79 -9.95 -14.23
C LYS A 84 0.02 -9.53 -15.45
N GLN A 85 -0.43 -9.92 -16.64
CA GLN A 85 0.15 -9.42 -17.90
C GLN A 85 0.06 -7.89 -17.97
N ALA A 86 1.22 -7.24 -18.23
CA ALA A 86 1.38 -5.81 -18.44
C ALA A 86 0.53 -5.28 -19.60
N ARG A 87 -0.20 -4.19 -19.36
CA ARG A 87 -1.03 -3.46 -20.35
C ARG A 87 -1.21 -2.02 -19.90
N PRO A 88 -1.22 -1.02 -20.81
CA PRO A 88 -1.44 0.39 -20.44
C PRO A 88 -2.64 0.60 -19.51
N GLY A 89 -2.45 1.38 -18.44
CA GLY A 89 -3.50 1.67 -17.44
C GLY A 89 -3.85 0.52 -16.49
N ARG A 90 -3.31 -0.69 -16.67
CA ARG A 90 -3.61 -1.83 -15.80
C ARG A 90 -2.76 -1.79 -14.55
N LYS A 91 -3.37 -1.91 -13.37
CA LYS A 91 -2.64 -2.17 -12.13
C LYS A 91 -2.07 -3.60 -12.12
N VAL A 92 -0.75 -3.71 -12.15
CA VAL A 92 -0.04 -5.00 -12.18
C VAL A 92 0.66 -5.36 -10.87
N GLY A 93 0.82 -4.40 -9.97
CA GLY A 93 1.36 -4.64 -8.64
C GLY A 93 1.37 -3.39 -7.78
N HIS A 94 2.11 -3.46 -6.69
CA HIS A 94 2.45 -2.31 -5.86
C HIS A 94 3.77 -2.57 -5.12
N VAL A 95 4.37 -1.49 -4.62
CA VAL A 95 5.50 -1.56 -3.70
C VAL A 95 5.16 -0.74 -2.47
N THR A 96 5.35 -1.31 -1.28
CA THR A 96 5.19 -0.61 0.00
C THR A 96 6.58 -0.34 0.59
N VAL A 97 6.89 0.90 0.95
CA VAL A 97 8.04 1.22 1.80
C VAL A 97 7.58 1.40 3.24
N ARG A 98 8.29 0.82 4.20
CA ARG A 98 8.01 0.96 5.64
C ARG A 98 9.29 1.32 6.40
N SER A 99 9.17 2.30 7.29
CA SER A 99 10.28 2.76 8.15
C SER A 99 9.78 3.17 9.53
N ASP A 100 10.70 3.29 10.48
CA ASP A 100 10.36 3.70 11.85
C ASP A 100 10.19 5.22 11.99
N THR A 101 10.62 6.00 10.99
CA THR A 101 10.43 7.47 10.97
C THR A 101 9.79 7.95 9.67
N PRO A 102 9.04 9.08 9.70
CA PRO A 102 8.44 9.65 8.49
C PRO A 102 9.49 10.10 7.47
N ALA A 103 10.62 10.64 7.95
CA ALA A 103 11.71 11.14 7.12
C ALA A 103 12.40 10.02 6.35
N ASN A 104 12.75 8.92 7.02
CA ASN A 104 13.35 7.77 6.34
C ASN A 104 12.39 7.14 5.34
N ARG A 105 11.10 7.02 5.70
CA ARG A 105 10.05 6.54 4.80
C ARG A 105 9.98 7.41 3.53
N GLN A 106 10.06 8.73 3.67
CA GLN A 106 10.05 9.66 2.53
C GLN A 106 11.29 9.50 1.65
N GLN A 107 12.48 9.40 2.25
CA GLN A 107 13.73 9.18 1.51
C GLN A 107 13.72 7.84 0.75
N GLN A 108 13.23 6.77 1.37
CA GLN A 108 13.07 5.46 0.72
C GLN A 108 12.08 5.52 -0.44
N LEU A 109 10.98 6.25 -0.28
CA LEU A 109 9.99 6.45 -1.34
C LEU A 109 10.61 7.16 -2.56
N GLU A 110 11.33 8.25 -2.33
CA GLU A 110 12.03 9.00 -3.40
C GLU A 110 13.10 8.15 -4.09
N THR A 111 13.85 7.37 -3.30
CA THR A 111 14.84 6.43 -3.84
C THR A 111 14.17 5.37 -4.71
N LEU A 112 13.04 4.82 -4.26
CA LEU A 112 12.28 3.82 -5.00
C LEU A 112 11.74 4.38 -6.31
N GLN A 113 11.14 5.57 -6.30
CA GLN A 113 10.65 6.25 -7.51
C GLN A 113 11.78 6.46 -8.51
N THR A 114 12.91 6.99 -8.04
CA THR A 114 14.11 7.23 -8.88
C THR A 114 14.68 5.93 -9.44
N ALA A 115 14.75 4.86 -8.65
CA ALA A 115 15.34 3.58 -9.06
C ALA A 115 14.43 2.77 -10.00
N THR A 116 13.14 3.08 -10.08
CA THR A 116 12.15 2.29 -10.81
C THR A 116 11.42 3.05 -11.91
N ASP A 117 11.81 4.30 -12.15
CA ASP A 117 11.18 5.22 -13.12
C ASP A 117 9.66 5.34 -12.91
N LEU A 118 9.21 5.30 -11.64
CA LEU A 118 7.81 5.39 -11.21
C LEU A 118 7.40 6.78 -10.76
#